data_AF-A0A382PSK0-F1
#
_entry.id   AF-A0A382PSK0-F1
#
_cell.length_a   1.000
_cell.length_b   1.000
_cell.length_c   1.000
_cell.angle_alpha   90.00
_cell.angle_beta   90.00
_cell.angle_gamma   90.00
#
_symmetry.space_group_name_H-M   'P 1'
#
loop_
_entity.id
_entity.type
_entity.pdbx_description
1 polymer ?
#
loop_
_entity_poly.entity_id
_entity_poly.type
_entity_poly.pdbx_seq_one_letter_code
_entity_poly.pdbx_strand_id
1 'polypeptide(L)' 'VTAEMWKDTFEAEGLPTKILPDGDITSWGESVGFKIYVPKGREHVADEILRKL' A
#
# COMPACT_ATOMS: atom_id res chain seq x y z
N VAL A 1 -7.12 9.76 3.25
CA VAL A 1 -5.68 9.43 3.08
C VAL A 1 -5.52 8.84 1.69
N THR A 2 -4.57 9.35 0.90
CA THR A 2 -4.27 8.89 -0.48
C THR A 2 -3.41 7.63 -0.44
N ALA A 3 -3.51 6.79 -1.48
CA ALA A 3 -2.71 5.56 -1.61
C ALA A 3 -1.20 5.81 -1.51
N GLU A 4 -0.70 6.94 -2.03
CA GLU A 4 0.71 7.32 -1.93
C GLU A 4 1.16 7.57 -0.50
N MET A 5 0.35 8.26 0.33
CA MET A 5 0.73 8.52 1.73
C MET A 5 0.90 7.22 2.53
N TRP A 6 0.06 6.21 2.25
CA TRP A 6 0.23 4.90 2.86
C TRP A 6 1.51 4.20 2.38
N LYS A 7 1.80 4.26 1.07
CA LYS A 7 3.04 3.73 0.50
C LYS A 7 4.26 4.34 1.20
N ASP A 8 4.28 5.66 1.33
CA ASP A 8 5.37 6.40 2.00
C ASP A 8 5.52 6.00 3.47
N THR A 9 4.40 5.77 4.17
CA THR A 9 4.41 5.32 5.57
C THR A 9 5.08 3.96 5.73
N PHE A 10 4.75 3.00 4.86
CA PHE A 10 5.39 1.67 4.89
C PHE A 10 6.87 1.74 4.47
N GLU A 11 7.20 2.53 3.45
CA GLU A 11 8.58 2.66 2.97
C GLU A 11 9.49 3.37 3.99
N ALA A 12 8.96 4.31 4.78
CA ALA A 12 9.69 4.97 5.87
C ALA A 12 10.11 4.00 6.99
N GLU A 13 9.34 2.94 7.24
CA GLU A 13 9.67 1.86 8.19
C GLU A 13 10.50 0.73 7.53
N GLY A 14 10.94 0.91 6.27
CA GLY A 14 11.78 -0.04 5.55
C GLY A 14 11.03 -1.21 4.91
N LEU A 15 9.69 -1.12 4.79
CA LEU A 15 8.88 -2.10 4.07
C LEU A 15 8.62 -1.59 2.64
N PRO A 16 9.31 -2.13 1.60
CA PRO A 16 9.05 -1.70 0.23
C PRO A 16 7.65 -2.12 -0.19
N THR A 17 6.86 -1.20 -0.73
CA THR A 17 5.48 -1.47 -1.12
C THR A 17 5.18 -1.03 -2.54
N LYS A 18 4.21 -1.70 -3.17
CA LYS A 18 3.72 -1.33 -4.48
C LYS A 18 2.23 -1.02 -4.40
N ILE A 19 1.81 0.13 -4.92
CA ILE A 19 0.40 0.46 -5.05
C ILE A 19 -0.07 0.13 -6.46
N LEU A 20 -1.26 -0.46 -6.57
CA LEU A 20 -1.96 -0.63 -7.83
C LEU A 20 -3.44 -0.27 -7.64
N PRO A 21 -4.04 0.48 -8.57
CA PRO A 21 -5.47 0.72 -8.55
C PRO A 21 -6.23 -0.61 -8.69
N ASP A 22 -7.38 -0.66 -8.03
CA ASP A 22 -8.32 -1.78 -8.08
C ASP A 22 -9.15 -1.72 -9.37
N GLY A 23 -9.52 -2.88 -9.89
CA GLY A 23 -10.28 -3.00 -11.15
C GLY A 23 -9.44 -3.01 -12.42
N ASP A 24 -10.12 -2.96 -13.56
CA ASP A 24 -9.52 -3.04 -14.88
C ASP A 24 -8.83 -1.73 -15.27
N ILE A 25 -7.81 -1.83 -16.12
CA ILE A 25 -7.05 -0.71 -16.70
C ILE A 25 -7.94 0.42 -17.24
N THR A 26 -9.12 0.10 -17.77
CA THR A 26 -10.07 1.10 -18.32
C THR A 26 -10.84 1.88 -17.25
N SER A 27 -10.80 1.42 -16.00
CA SER A 27 -11.47 2.03 -14.85
C SER A 27 -10.52 2.78 -13.92
N TRP A 28 -9.22 2.80 -14.22
CA TRP A 28 -8.22 3.49 -13.41
C TRP A 28 -8.41 5.01 -13.48
N GLY A 29 -8.26 5.68 -12.34
CA GLY A 29 -8.36 7.13 -12.21
C GLY A 29 -7.72 7.60 -10.90
N GLU A 30 -7.64 8.91 -10.69
CA GLU A 30 -6.93 9.46 -9.51
C GLU A 30 -7.61 9.15 -8.17
N SER A 31 -8.93 8.98 -8.17
CA SER A 31 -9.75 8.75 -6.97
C SER A 31 -10.47 7.39 -6.99
N VAL A 32 -9.76 6.35 -7.44
CA VAL A 32 -10.25 4.97 -7.37
C VAL A 32 -9.68 4.23 -6.16
N GLY A 33 -10.21 3.06 -5.83
CA GLY A 33 -9.62 2.22 -4.80
C GLY A 33 -8.21 1.77 -5.22
N PHE A 34 -7.26 1.72 -4.28
CA PHE A 34 -5.93 1.17 -4.52
C PHE A 34 -5.64 0.04 -3.54
N LYS A 35 -4.91 -0.97 -4.02
CA LYS A 35 -4.35 -2.05 -3.22
C LYS A 35 -2.86 -1.80 -3.00
N ILE A 36 -2.44 -1.98 -1.76
CA ILE A 36 -1.03 -1.92 -1.36
C ILE A 36 -0.53 -3.36 -1.27
N TYR A 37 0.50 -3.66 -2.05
CA TYR A 37 1.15 -4.95 -2.06
C TYR A 37 2.44 -4.88 -1.25
N VAL A 38 2.60 -5.87 -0.38
CA VAL A 38 3.79 -6.08 0.44
C VAL A 38 4.55 -7.31 -0.06
N PRO A 39 5.88 -7.39 0.16
CA PRO A 39 6.66 -8.57 -0.22
C PRO A 39 6.17 -9.79 0.57
N LYS A 40 6.07 -10.90 -0.14
CA LYS A 40 5.73 -12.19 0.49
C LYS A 40 6.79 -12.55 1.53
N GLY A 41 6.37 -12.96 2.72
CA GLY A 41 7.22 -13.25 3.88
C GLY A 41 7.53 -12.03 4.77
N ARG A 42 7.01 -10.84 4.44
CA ARG A 42 7.09 -9.63 5.27
C ARG A 42 5.73 -9.08 5.68
N GLU A 43 4.68 -9.90 5.59
CA GLU A 43 3.31 -9.53 5.94
C GLU A 43 3.22 -9.11 7.42
N HIS A 44 3.93 -9.82 8.30
CA HIS A 44 3.97 -9.49 9.73
C HIS A 44 4.53 -8.09 10.01
N VAL A 45 5.42 -7.57 9.15
CA VAL A 45 5.97 -6.21 9.30
C VAL A 45 4.88 -5.19 9.00
N ALA A 46 4.05 -5.45 7.98
CA ALA A 46 2.92 -4.61 7.65
C ALA A 46 1.91 -4.57 8.81
N ASP A 47 1.61 -5.72 9.41
CA ASP A 47 0.72 -5.82 10.56
C ASP A 47 1.25 -5.05 11.78
N GLU A 48 2.56 -5.11 12.03
CA GLU A 48 3.18 -4.33 13.12
C GLU A 48 3.13 -2.82 12.86
N ILE A 49 3.36 -2.37 11.63
CA ILE A 49 3.25 -0.94 11.26
C ILE A 49 1.82 -0.46 11.47
N LEU A 50 0.83 -1.23 10.97
CA LEU A 50 -0.59 -0.90 11.13
C LEU A 50 -1.01 -0.86 12.60
N ARG A 51 -0.42 -1.69 13.46
CA ARG A 51 -0.70 -1.68 14.90
C ARG A 51 -0.20 -0.42 15.61
N LYS A 52 0.84 0.23 15.10
CA LYS A 52 1.43 1.45 15.71
C LYS A 52 0.64 2.73 15.36
N LEU A 53 -0.18 2.68 14.31
CA LEU A 53 -0.99 3.79 13.79
C LEU A 53 -2.37 3.81 14.42
#